data_AF-A0AAE1SNC3-F1
#
_entry.id   AF-A0AAE1SNC3-F1
#
_cell.length_a   1.000
_cell.length_b   1.000
_cell.length_c   1.000
_cell.angle_alpha   90.00
_cell.angle_beta   90.00
_cell.angle_gamma   90.00
#
_symmetry.space_group_name_H-M   'P 1'
#
loop_
_entity.id
_entity.type
_entity.pdbx_description
1 polymer ?
#
loop_
_entity_poly.entity_id
_entity_poly.type
_entity_poly.pdbx_seq_one_letter_code
_entity_poly.pdbx_strand_id
1 'polypeptide(L)' 'MTAVQAAFAVVNKGVRPAIPNDCLPVLSEIMTRCWDANPDNRPPFSQVVRMLEIAETEIMTTVRKARFTCCLSQPMTTD' A
#
# COMPACT_ATOMS: atom_id res chain seq x y z
N MET A 1 -22.75 8.01 -6.63
CA MET A 1 -22.18 7.22 -7.73
C MET A 1 -22.84 5.86 -7.70
N THR A 2 -23.46 5.41 -8.79
CA THR A 2 -24.02 4.06 -8.90
C THR A 2 -22.95 3.06 -9.32
N ALA A 3 -23.17 1.77 -9.10
CA ALA A 3 -22.24 0.72 -9.51
C ALA A 3 -21.91 0.77 -11.02
N VAL A 4 -22.92 1.07 -11.84
CA VAL A 4 -22.76 1.24 -13.30
C VAL A 4 -21.86 2.44 -13.62
N GLN A 5 -22.04 3.57 -12.93
CA GLN A 5 -21.20 4.75 -13.12
C GLN A 5 -19.74 4.49 -12.70
N ALA A 6 -19.54 3.72 -11.62
CA ALA A 6 -18.20 3.32 -11.16
C ALA A 6 -17.51 2.41 -12.19
N ALA A 7 -18.19 1.36 -12.64
CA ALA A 7 -17.65 0.45 -13.66
C ALA A 7 -17.30 1.20 -14.96
N PHE A 8 -18.19 2.09 -15.41
CA PHE A 8 -17.93 2.92 -16.58
C PHE A 8 -16.68 3.80 -16.40
N ALA A 9 -16.53 4.47 -15.25
CA ALA A 9 -15.38 5.31 -14.97
C ALA A 9 -14.06 4.52 -14.88
N VAL A 10 -14.07 3.32 -14.29
CA VAL A 10 -12.90 2.43 -14.16
C VAL A 10 -12.41 1.95 -15.52
N VAL A 11 -13.33 1.52 -16.39
CA VAL A 11 -13.01 0.91 -17.69
C VAL A 11 -12.75 1.97 -18.77
N ASN A 12 -13.61 2.99 -18.88
CA ASN A 12 -13.55 3.95 -19.99
C ASN A 12 -12.70 5.19 -19.67
N LYS A 13 -12.56 5.54 -18.39
CA LYS A 13 -11.80 6.73 -17.96
C LYS A 13 -10.54 6.38 -17.17
N GLY A 14 -10.25 5.09 -16.98
CA GLY A 14 -9.09 4.64 -16.20
C GLY A 14 -9.10 5.08 -14.74
N VAL A 15 -10.26 5.48 -14.19
CA VAL A 15 -10.33 6.03 -12.83
C VAL A 15 -9.95 4.96 -11.82
N ARG A 16 -9.10 5.33 -10.86
CA ARG A 16 -8.74 4.54 -9.67
C ARG A 16 -8.87 5.44 -8.43
N PRO A 17 -9.12 4.88 -7.25
CA PRO A 17 -9.05 5.64 -6.01
C PRO A 17 -7.68 6.29 -5.84
N ALA A 18 -7.64 7.50 -5.30
CA ALA A 18 -6.39 8.14 -4.93
C ALA A 18 -5.73 7.35 -3.80
N ILE A 19 -4.41 7.15 -3.89
CA ILE A 19 -3.63 6.54 -2.82
C ILE A 19 -3.47 7.59 -1.70
N PRO A 20 -3.84 7.28 -0.44
CA PRO A 20 -3.65 8.19 0.68
C PRO A 20 -2.17 8.56 0.89
N ASN A 21 -1.90 9.77 1.37
CA ASN A 21 -0.53 10.26 1.60
C ASN A 21 0.22 9.49 2.71
N ASP A 22 -0.52 8.88 3.63
CA ASP A 22 -0.02 8.05 4.72
C ASP A 22 0.08 6.56 4.34
N CYS A 23 -0.21 6.21 3.09
CA CYS A 23 -0.04 4.85 2.60
C CYS A 23 1.44 4.47 2.56
N LEU A 24 1.77 3.29 3.07
CA LEU A 24 3.14 2.79 3.03
C LEU A 24 3.60 2.57 1.58
N PRO A 25 4.86 2.95 1.23
CA PRO A 25 5.36 2.84 -0.13
C PRO A 25 5.17 1.45 -0.74
N VAL A 26 5.45 0.39 0.03
CA VAL A 26 5.31 -1.00 -0.42
C VAL A 26 3.87 -1.35 -0.82
N LEU A 27 2.87 -0.82 -0.11
CA LEU A 27 1.46 -1.04 -0.44
C LEU A 27 1.04 -0.19 -1.65
N SER A 28 1.52 1.04 -1.74
CA SER A 28 1.25 1.94 -2.88
C SER A 28 1.79 1.37 -4.20
N GLU A 29 2.94 0.70 -4.14
CA GLU A 29 3.54 0.04 -5.29
C GLU A 29 2.71 -1.17 -5.75
N ILE A 30 2.27 -2.00 -4.81
CA ILE A 30 1.39 -3.15 -5.11
C ILE A 30 0.10 -2.67 -5.78
N MET A 31 -0.56 -1.64 -5.24
CA MET A 31 -1.79 -1.10 -5.83
C MET A 31 -1.55 -0.58 -7.26
N THR A 32 -0.48 0.20 -7.47
CA THR A 32 -0.14 0.77 -8.78
C THR A 32 0.09 -0.32 -9.83
N ARG A 33 0.87 -1.36 -9.50
CA ARG A 33 1.15 -2.48 -10.42
C ARG A 33 -0.11 -3.30 -10.72
N CYS A 34 -0.93 -3.58 -9.72
CA CYS A 34 -2.19 -4.33 -9.90
C CYS A 34 -3.22 -3.56 -10.73
N TRP A 35 -3.19 -2.23 -10.69
CA TRP A 35 -4.13 -1.35 -11.39
C TRP A 35 -3.65 -0.82 -12.73
N ASP A 36 -2.54 -1.35 -13.26
CA ASP A 36 -1.99 -0.93 -14.56
C ASP A 36 -3.08 -0.92 -15.65
N ALA A 37 -3.07 0.15 -16.44
CA ALA A 37 -4.02 0.36 -17.53
C ALA A 37 -3.85 -0.73 -18.60
N ASN A 38 -2.62 -1.16 -18.85
CA ASN A 38 -2.31 -2.30 -19.70
C ASN A 38 -2.46 -3.61 -18.90
N PRO A 39 -3.40 -4.51 -19.27
CA PRO A 39 -3.56 -5.81 -18.61
C PRO A 39 -2.28 -6.65 -18.63
N ASP A 40 -1.46 -6.55 -19.67
CA ASP A 40 -0.23 -7.35 -19.83
C ASP A 40 0.88 -6.95 -18.86
N ASN A 41 0.82 -5.73 -18.32
CA ASN A 41 1.75 -5.25 -17.30
C ASN A 41 1.37 -5.72 -15.90
N ARG A 42 0.15 -6.24 -15.71
CA ARG A 42 -0.33 -6.63 -14.38
C ARG A 42 0.40 -7.89 -13.92
N PRO A 43 0.86 -7.93 -12.66
CA PRO A 43 1.57 -9.09 -12.15
C PRO A 43 0.65 -10.32 -12.10
N PRO A 44 1.16 -11.52 -12.41
CA PRO A 44 0.43 -12.75 -12.14
C PRO A 44 0.16 -12.89 -10.64
N PHE A 45 -0.91 -13.61 -10.28
CA PHE A 45 -1.35 -13.71 -8.90
C PHE A 45 -0.27 -14.27 -7.96
N SER A 46 0.58 -15.20 -8.44
CA SER A 46 1.72 -15.72 -7.69
C SER A 46 2.73 -14.62 -7.30
N GLN A 47 2.94 -13.64 -8.18
CA GLN A 47 3.78 -12.49 -7.88
C GLN A 47 3.09 -11.53 -6.90
N VAL A 48 1.78 -11.33 -7.02
CA VAL A 48 0.99 -10.52 -6.06
C VAL A 48 1.10 -11.08 -4.65
N VAL A 49 0.93 -12.40 -4.48
CA VAL A 49 1.09 -13.08 -3.17
C VAL A 49 2.47 -12.82 -2.60
N ARG A 50 3.53 -13.04 -3.41
CA ARG A 50 4.91 -12.78 -2.98
C ARG A 50 5.14 -11.32 -2.57
N MET A 51 4.59 -10.36 -3.31
CA MET A 51 4.70 -8.94 -2.96
C MET A 51 4.00 -8.64 -1.63
N LEU A 52 2.84 -9.25 -1.37
CA LEU A 52 2.09 -9.08 -0.13
C LEU A 52 2.82 -9.70 1.07
N GLU A 53 3.45 -10.87 0.93
CA GLU A 53 4.27 -11.50 1.97
C GLU A 53 5.49 -10.63 2.35
N ILE A 54 6.12 -10.00 1.34
CA ILE A 54 7.20 -9.03 1.56
C ILE A 54 6.67 -7.81 2.32
N ALA A 55 5.54 -7.25 1.87
CA ALA A 55 4.91 -6.11 2.51
C ALA A 55 4.55 -6.40 3.98
N GLU A 56 3.99 -7.57 4.27
CA GLU A 56 3.71 -8.02 5.64
C GLU A 56 4.99 -7.99 6.49
N THR A 57 6.09 -8.54 5.98
CA THR A 57 7.38 -8.55 6.68
C THR A 57 7.92 -7.14 6.94
N GLU A 58 7.86 -6.26 5.94
CA GLU A 58 8.30 -4.87 6.05
C GLU A 58 7.47 -4.06 7.05
N ILE A 59 6.15 -4.25 7.04
CA ILE A 59 5.22 -3.62 7.97
C ILE A 59 5.55 -4.06 9.41
N MET A 60 5.70 -5.38 9.62
CA MET A 60 5.97 -5.92 10.96
C MET A 60 7.32 -5.46 11.52
N THR A 61 8.35 -5.33 10.67
CA THR A 61 9.68 -4.84 11.10
C THR A 61 9.68 -3.34 11.36
N THR A 62 8.97 -2.55 10.54
CA THR A 62 8.82 -1.11 10.73
C THR A 62 8.06 -0.79 12.00
N VAL A 63 6.97 -1.51 12.29
CA VAL A 63 6.21 -1.36 13.54
C VAL A 63 7.07 -1.72 14.75
N ARG A 64 7.84 -2.80 14.70
CA ARG A 64 8.79 -3.16 15.76
C ARG A 64 9.87 -2.09 15.95
N LYS A 65 10.44 -1.56 14.87
CA LYS A 65 11.43 -0.47 14.92
C LYS A 65 10.83 0.80 15.49
N ALA A 66 9.64 1.20 15.05
CA ALA A 66 8.89 2.35 15.55
C ALA A 66 8.63 2.24 17.06
N ARG A 67 8.23 1.04 17.52
CA ARG A 67 8.05 0.73 18.94
C ARG A 67 9.35 0.87 19.73
N PHE A 68 10.48 0.44 19.16
CA PHE A 68 11.81 0.59 19.77
C PHE A 68 12.27 2.05 19.82
N THR A 69 12.04 2.82 18.76
CA THR A 69 12.37 4.25 18.72
C THR A 69 11.51 5.09 19.66
N CYS A 70 10.23 4.77 19.83
CA CYS A 70 9.36 5.45 20.80
C CYS A 70 9.85 5.28 22.25
N CYS A 71 10.37 4.10 22.60
CA CYS A 71 10.97 3.84 23.90
C CYS A 71 12.30 4.58 24.13
N LEU A 72 13.00 4.98 23.07
CA LEU A 72 14.27 5.74 23.14
C LEU A 72 14.06 7.26 23.07
N SER A 73 12.87 7.72 22.67
CA SER A 73 12.52 9.15 22.57
C SER A 73 11.76 9.68 23.79
N GLN A 74 11.66 8.93 24.90
CA GLN A 74 11.30 9.53 26.18
C GLN A 74 12.58 10.13 26.80
N PRO A 75 12.82 11.46 26.74
CA PRO A 75 13.84 12.05 27.58
C PRO A 75 13.48 11.72 29.03
N MET A 76 14.48 11.26 29.79
CA MET A 76 14.35 11.22 31.24
C MET A 76 13.97 12.62 31.70
N THR A 77 12.75 12.79 32.20
CA THR A 77 12.42 13.93 33.05
C THR A 77 13.17 13.70 34.36
N THR A 78 14.39 14.22 34.45
CA THR A 78 15.09 14.39 35.73
C THR A 78 14.64 15.71 36.34
N ASP A 79 14.02 15.58 37.53
CA ASP A 79 13.57 16.57 38.53
C ASP A 79 12.57 17.67 38.11
#